data_AF-A0A3Q8XZY9-F1
#
_entry.id   AF-A0A3Q8XZY9-F1
#
_cell.length_a   1.000
_cell.length_b   1.000
_cell.length_c   1.000
_cell.angle_alpha   90.00
_cell.angle_beta   90.00
_cell.angle_gamma   90.00
#
_symmetry.space_group_name_H-M   'P 1'
#
loop_
_entity.id
_entity.type
_entity.pdbx_description
1 polymer ?
#
loop_
_entity_poly.entity_id
_entity_poly.type
_entity_poly.pdbx_seq_one_letter_code
_entity_poly.pdbx_strand_id
1 'polypeptide(L)'
;MKRACLIAGLFVLALVWLGPLLDAWRESFSAHMLAHMGVVAIAAPLLAIGTQLGPTSDASRAFVLALPASLVEFIVVWSWHAPALRALAESSLFVTAIEQTTFLAAGLFLWLACLPRRDPVITGNAAGAFALLLTSIHMTLLGALLALAPRPLYGADEVSCFGIVLSAQHDQELGGVIMLLVGAAVYLAGGVTLLARMLATPPRKTV
;
A
#
# COMPACT_ATOMS: atom_id res chain seq x y z
N MET A 1 -21.44 -5.36 5.33
CA MET A 1 -19.97 -5.44 5.16
C MET A 1 -19.43 -4.37 4.21
N LYS A 2 -19.82 -4.31 2.92
CA LYS A 2 -19.26 -3.35 1.94
C LYS A 2 -19.31 -1.88 2.38
N ARG A 3 -20.46 -1.40 2.86
CA ARG A 3 -20.60 -0.03 3.38
C ARG A 3 -19.67 0.24 4.57
N ALA A 4 -19.47 -0.74 5.44
CA ALA A 4 -18.55 -0.61 6.57
C ALA A 4 -17.09 -0.50 6.11
N CYS A 5 -16.67 -1.29 5.11
CA CYS A 5 -15.33 -1.15 4.51
C CYS A 5 -15.13 0.23 3.86
N LEU A 6 -16.12 0.72 3.11
CA LEU A 6 -16.07 2.04 2.50
C LEU A 6 -15.92 3.15 3.57
N ILE A 7 -16.77 3.12 4.60
CA ILE A 7 -16.71 4.07 5.71
C ILE A 7 -15.37 3.99 6.44
N ALA A 8 -14.86 2.78 6.71
CA ALA A 8 -13.57 2.59 7.37
C ALA A 8 -12.42 3.12 6.51
N GLY A 9 -12.42 2.88 5.20
CA GLY A 9 -11.40 3.43 4.30
C GLY A 9 -11.40 4.96 4.25
N LEU A 10 -12.59 5.57 4.16
CA LEU A 10 -12.74 7.03 4.23
C LEU A 10 -12.32 7.59 5.59
N PHE A 11 -12.61 6.87 6.68
CA PHE A 11 -12.20 7.26 8.02
C PHE A 11 -10.67 7.24 8.17
N VAL A 12 -10.00 6.21 7.65
CA VAL A 12 -8.52 6.16 7.63
C VAL A 12 -7.94 7.32 6.83
N LEU A 13 -8.49 7.65 5.66
CA LEU A 13 -8.07 8.83 4.91
C LEU A 13 -8.27 10.11 5.72
N ALA A 14 -9.42 10.28 6.39
CA ALA A 14 -9.67 11.43 7.23
C ALA A 14 -8.66 11.55 8.38
N LEU A 15 -8.30 10.43 9.03
CA LEU A 15 -7.28 10.42 10.09
C LEU A 15 -5.89 10.80 9.57
N VAL A 16 -5.51 10.35 8.38
CA VAL A 16 -4.20 10.67 7.79
C VAL A 16 -4.14 12.14 7.39
N TRP A 17 -5.17 12.66 6.74
CA TRP A 17 -5.19 14.02 6.18
C TRP A 17 -5.54 15.12 7.17
N LEU A 18 -6.36 14.82 8.18
CA LEU A 18 -6.78 15.78 9.20
C LEU A 18 -6.03 15.59 10.52
N GLY A 19 -5.22 14.53 10.62
CA GLY A 19 -4.41 14.23 11.79
C GLY A 19 -3.02 14.86 11.74
N PRO A 20 -2.19 14.63 12.78
CA PRO A 20 -0.88 15.25 12.93
C PRO A 20 0.19 14.68 11.99
N LEU A 21 -0.07 13.55 11.32
CA LEU A 21 0.94 12.81 10.55
C LEU A 21 1.49 13.59 9.37
N LEU A 22 0.64 14.33 8.66
CA LEU A 22 1.02 15.13 7.48
C LEU A 22 1.25 16.61 7.80
N ASP A 23 1.18 16.99 9.08
CA ASP A 23 1.34 18.38 9.54
C ASP A 23 2.39 18.44 10.66
N ALA A 24 1.96 18.36 11.93
CA ALA A 24 2.83 18.53 13.10
C ALA A 24 4.02 17.55 13.17
N TRP A 25 3.92 16.35 12.58
CA TRP A 25 4.99 15.33 12.59
C TRP A 25 5.58 15.06 11.20
N ARG A 26 5.38 15.97 10.24
CA ARG A 26 5.77 15.77 8.83
C ARG A 26 7.26 15.55 8.61
N GLU A 27 8.10 16.10 9.47
CA GLU A 27 9.57 15.90 9.43
C GLU A 27 9.98 14.48 9.85
N SER A 28 9.15 13.78 10.63
CA SER A 28 9.42 12.38 10.99
C SER A 28 9.16 11.45 9.81
N PHE A 29 10.16 10.67 9.46
CA PHE A 29 10.09 9.54 8.56
C PHE A 29 9.09 8.47 9.07
N SER A 30 9.04 8.17 10.36
CA SER A 30 8.06 7.22 10.91
C SER A 30 6.62 7.71 10.75
N ALA A 31 6.34 8.98 11.05
CA ALA A 31 5.00 9.55 10.90
C ALA A 31 4.57 9.57 9.43
N HIS A 32 5.50 9.92 8.55
CA HIS A 32 5.34 9.83 7.11
C HIS A 32 5.05 8.39 6.67
N MET A 33 5.83 7.39 7.08
CA MET A 33 5.57 5.98 6.77
C MET A 33 4.21 5.49 7.28
N LEU A 34 3.78 5.96 8.45
CA LEU A 34 2.45 5.63 8.97
C LEU A 34 1.33 6.23 8.11
N ALA A 35 1.47 7.48 7.67
CA ALA A 35 0.52 8.11 6.74
C ALA A 35 0.46 7.33 5.42
N HIS A 36 1.62 7.03 4.83
CA HIS A 36 1.75 6.29 3.58
C HIS A 36 1.08 4.93 3.67
N MET A 37 1.39 4.15 4.71
CA MET A 37 0.84 2.81 4.89
C MET A 37 -0.66 2.87 5.19
N GLY A 38 -1.12 3.88 5.93
CA GLY A 38 -2.54 4.17 6.10
C GLY A 38 -3.26 4.38 4.78
N VAL A 39 -2.65 5.07 3.82
CA VAL A 39 -3.25 5.35 2.51
C VAL A 39 -3.18 4.15 1.56
N VAL A 40 -1.97 3.64 1.27
CA VAL A 40 -1.75 2.64 0.22
C VAL A 40 -2.14 1.22 0.66
N ALA A 41 -1.85 0.86 1.91
CA ALA A 41 -2.02 -0.51 2.40
C ALA A 41 -3.31 -0.70 3.19
N ILE A 42 -3.92 0.35 3.74
CA ILE A 42 -5.16 0.24 4.53
C ILE A 42 -6.36 0.84 3.81
N ALA A 43 -6.32 2.14 3.49
CA ALA A 43 -7.47 2.82 2.88
C ALA A 43 -7.79 2.25 1.49
N ALA A 44 -6.79 2.09 0.62
CA ALA A 44 -6.99 1.59 -0.74
C ALA A 44 -7.72 0.23 -0.82
N PRO A 45 -7.31 -0.85 -0.10
CA PRO A 45 -8.06 -2.11 -0.10
C PRO A 45 -9.48 -1.96 0.45
N LEU A 46 -9.66 -1.20 1.53
CA LEU A 46 -10.98 -0.98 2.13
C LEU A 46 -11.94 -0.28 1.17
N LEU A 47 -11.46 0.73 0.44
CA LEU A 47 -12.20 1.42 -0.60
C LEU A 47 -12.48 0.50 -1.80
N ALA A 48 -11.51 -0.30 -2.24
CA ALA A 48 -11.70 -1.26 -3.33
C ALA A 48 -12.82 -2.28 -3.01
N ILE A 49 -12.78 -2.84 -1.79
CA ILE A 49 -13.81 -3.78 -1.29
C ILE A 49 -15.18 -3.09 -1.16
N GLY A 50 -15.19 -1.84 -0.70
CA GLY A 50 -16.42 -1.08 -0.44
C GLY A 50 -17.13 -0.54 -1.68
N THR A 51 -16.38 -0.11 -2.70
CA THR A 51 -16.91 0.56 -3.90
C THR A 51 -17.29 -0.40 -5.03
N GLN A 52 -16.64 -1.57 -5.12
CA GLN A 52 -16.80 -2.52 -6.23
C GLN A 52 -16.61 -1.90 -7.63
N LEU A 53 -15.86 -0.79 -7.75
CA LEU A 53 -15.60 -0.08 -9.02
C LEU A 53 -14.62 -0.82 -9.96
N GLY A 54 -14.29 -2.08 -9.66
CA GLY A 54 -13.31 -2.86 -10.41
C GLY A 54 -13.82 -3.35 -11.78
N PRO A 55 -12.91 -3.80 -12.67
CA PRO A 55 -13.25 -4.31 -13.98
C PRO A 55 -14.30 -5.44 -13.89
N THR A 56 -15.28 -5.47 -14.80
CA THR A 56 -16.16 -6.63 -14.94
C THR A 56 -15.32 -7.80 -15.44
N SER A 57 -15.29 -8.89 -14.66
CA SER A 57 -14.42 -10.05 -14.84
C SER A 57 -14.72 -10.80 -16.14
N ASP A 58 -14.05 -10.40 -17.20
CA ASP A 58 -13.53 -11.38 -18.15
C ASP A 58 -12.15 -11.82 -17.63
N ALA A 59 -11.91 -13.13 -17.58
CA ALA A 59 -10.67 -13.71 -17.06
C ALA A 59 -9.42 -13.17 -17.79
N SER A 60 -9.59 -12.82 -19.06
CA SER A 60 -8.59 -12.15 -19.89
C SER A 60 -8.13 -10.80 -19.31
N ARG A 61 -9.06 -10.02 -18.73
CA ARG A 61 -8.79 -8.69 -18.20
C ARG A 61 -8.12 -8.72 -16.82
N ALA A 62 -8.32 -9.76 -16.04
CA ALA A 62 -7.73 -9.87 -14.70
C ALA A 62 -6.20 -9.96 -14.76
N PHE A 63 -5.65 -10.83 -15.61
CA PHE A 63 -4.21 -10.93 -15.80
C PHE A 63 -3.61 -9.67 -16.45
N VAL A 64 -4.32 -9.13 -17.46
CA VAL A 64 -3.93 -7.90 -18.17
C VAL A 64 -3.88 -6.68 -17.25
N LEU A 65 -4.58 -6.68 -16.12
CA LEU A 65 -4.62 -5.53 -15.21
C LEU A 65 -3.85 -5.76 -13.91
N ALA A 66 -3.89 -6.95 -13.30
CA ALA A 66 -3.30 -7.18 -11.99
C ALA A 66 -1.77 -7.04 -11.99
N LEU A 67 -1.10 -7.61 -13.00
CA LEU A 67 0.37 -7.52 -13.12
C LEU A 67 0.83 -6.09 -13.44
N PRO A 68 0.26 -5.39 -14.44
CA PRO A 68 0.60 -3.99 -14.66
C PRO A 68 0.26 -3.10 -13.46
N ALA A 69 -0.82 -3.37 -12.73
CA ALA A 69 -1.15 -2.61 -11.52
C ALA A 69 -0.12 -2.80 -10.41
N SER A 70 0.37 -4.04 -10.20
CA SER A 70 1.48 -4.31 -9.27
C SER A 70 2.78 -3.63 -9.72
N LEU A 71 3.09 -3.63 -11.03
CA LEU A 71 4.26 -2.92 -11.54
C LEU A 71 4.15 -1.40 -11.39
N VAL A 72 2.97 -0.82 -11.64
CA VAL A 72 2.73 0.61 -11.42
C VAL A 72 2.89 0.96 -9.95
N GLU A 73 2.36 0.15 -9.05
CA GLU A 73 2.50 0.36 -7.61
C GLU A 73 3.96 0.24 -7.17
N PHE A 74 4.70 -0.76 -7.65
CA PHE A 74 6.15 -0.87 -7.46
C PHE A 74 6.89 0.40 -7.89
N ILE A 75 6.65 0.89 -9.12
CA ILE A 75 7.32 2.07 -9.66
C ILE A 75 7.00 3.31 -8.82
N VAL A 76 5.72 3.52 -8.50
CA VAL A 76 5.27 4.67 -7.70
C VAL A 76 5.92 4.63 -6.32
N VAL A 77 5.86 3.49 -5.63
CA VAL A 77 6.45 3.34 -4.29
C VAL A 77 7.94 3.58 -4.30
N TRP A 78 8.68 2.88 -5.15
CA TRP A 78 10.13 3.00 -5.17
C TRP A 78 10.59 4.40 -5.57
N SER A 79 9.87 5.07 -6.47
CA SER A 79 10.17 6.45 -6.87
C SER A 79 10.06 7.40 -5.68
N TRP A 80 8.96 7.38 -4.93
CA TRP A 80 8.77 8.27 -3.79
C TRP A 80 9.75 8.03 -2.64
N HIS A 81 10.32 6.83 -2.54
CA HIS A 81 11.37 6.54 -1.57
C HIS A 81 12.78 6.96 -2.03
N ALA A 82 12.95 7.50 -3.24
CA ALA A 82 14.22 8.12 -3.61
C ALA A 82 14.50 9.34 -2.70
N PRO A 83 15.70 9.48 -2.09
CA PRO A 83 15.99 10.55 -1.13
C PRO A 83 15.67 11.97 -1.64
N ALA A 84 15.94 12.23 -2.93
CA ALA A 84 15.64 13.52 -3.55
C ALA A 84 14.12 13.82 -3.62
N LEU A 85 13.30 12.83 -3.94
CA LEU A 85 11.84 12.98 -3.98
C LEU A 85 11.25 13.09 -2.58
N ARG A 86 11.81 12.36 -1.60
CA ARG A 86 11.42 12.50 -0.19
C ARG A 86 11.70 13.90 0.35
N ALA A 87 12.88 14.47 0.08
CA ALA A 87 13.21 15.83 0.50
C ALA A 87 12.29 16.87 -0.17
N LEU A 88 11.89 16.63 -1.43
CA LEU A 88 10.92 17.49 -2.12
C LEU A 88 9.52 17.37 -1.48
N ALA A 89 9.08 16.15 -1.16
CA ALA A 89 7.82 15.92 -0.46
C ALA A 89 7.84 16.49 0.96
N GLU A 90 8.99 16.61 1.62
CA GLU A 90 9.15 17.25 2.94
C GLU A 90 9.09 18.77 2.88
N SER A 91 9.53 19.38 1.78
CA SER A 91 9.59 20.84 1.67
C SER A 91 8.29 21.48 1.20
N SER A 92 7.37 20.70 0.59
CA SER A 92 6.10 21.23 0.06
C SER A 92 4.88 20.34 0.34
N LEU A 93 3.87 20.89 1.02
CA LEU A 93 2.60 20.19 1.28
C LEU A 93 1.89 19.80 -0.03
N PHE A 94 2.07 20.60 -1.08
CA PHE A 94 1.54 20.27 -2.41
C PHE A 94 2.20 19.00 -2.98
N VAL A 95 3.51 18.84 -2.81
CA VAL A 95 4.23 17.63 -3.24
C VAL A 95 3.84 16.44 -2.36
N THR A 96 3.73 16.62 -1.04
CA THR A 96 3.17 15.59 -0.15
C THR A 96 1.78 15.15 -0.62
N ALA A 97 0.93 16.08 -1.05
CA ALA A 97 -0.41 15.75 -1.53
C ALA A 97 -0.37 14.96 -2.84
N ILE A 98 0.52 15.30 -3.77
CA ILE A 98 0.75 14.52 -5.00
C ILE A 98 1.21 13.11 -4.65
N GLU A 99 2.21 12.99 -3.78
CA GLU A 99 2.73 11.72 -3.30
C GLU A 99 1.60 10.83 -2.75
N GLN A 100 0.86 11.30 -1.74
CA GLN A 100 -0.26 10.57 -1.15
C GLN A 100 -1.35 10.20 -2.16
N THR A 101 -1.65 11.11 -3.10
CA THR A 101 -2.65 10.85 -4.14
C THR A 101 -2.19 9.76 -5.09
N THR A 102 -0.91 9.76 -5.49
CA THR A 102 -0.36 8.70 -6.34
C THR A 102 -0.29 7.36 -5.63
N PHE A 103 0.01 7.34 -4.32
CA PHE A 103 -0.10 6.13 -3.50
C PHE A 103 -1.53 5.59 -3.46
N LEU A 104 -2.51 6.45 -3.18
CA LEU A 104 -3.92 6.05 -3.16
C LEU A 104 -4.35 5.51 -4.52
N ALA A 105 -3.99 6.19 -5.61
CA ALA A 105 -4.36 5.79 -6.96
C ALA A 105 -3.72 4.45 -7.35
N ALA A 106 -2.43 4.26 -7.10
CA ALA A 106 -1.71 3.02 -7.39
C ALA A 106 -2.24 1.85 -6.55
N GLY A 107 -2.40 2.04 -5.24
CA GLY A 107 -2.96 1.04 -4.35
C GLY A 107 -4.40 0.67 -4.74
N LEU A 108 -5.24 1.67 -5.01
CA LEU A 108 -6.63 1.41 -5.43
C LEU A 108 -6.67 0.67 -6.76
N PHE A 109 -5.83 1.04 -7.73
CA PHE A 109 -5.72 0.34 -9.00
C PHE A 109 -5.32 -1.13 -8.81
N LEU A 110 -4.30 -1.40 -7.98
CA LEU A 110 -3.86 -2.75 -7.64
C LEU A 110 -4.99 -3.59 -7.03
N TRP A 111 -5.65 -3.09 -5.99
CA TRP A 111 -6.71 -3.83 -5.31
C TRP A 111 -7.95 -4.03 -6.20
N LEU A 112 -8.34 -3.04 -7.00
CA LEU A 112 -9.43 -3.18 -7.95
C LEU A 112 -9.10 -4.16 -9.08
N ALA A 113 -7.83 -4.26 -9.51
CA ALA A 113 -7.39 -5.22 -10.51
C ALA A 113 -7.31 -6.66 -9.96
N CYS A 114 -6.96 -6.82 -8.67
CA CYS A 114 -6.82 -8.13 -8.03
C CYS A 114 -8.14 -8.73 -7.54
N LEU A 115 -9.12 -7.91 -7.16
CA LEU A 115 -10.39 -8.38 -6.58
C LEU A 115 -11.42 -8.76 -7.67
N PRO A 116 -11.91 -10.01 -7.71
CA PRO A 116 -12.91 -10.45 -8.70
C PRO A 116 -14.30 -9.85 -8.44
N ARG A 117 -15.03 -9.48 -9.51
CA ARG A 117 -16.36 -8.82 -9.44
C ARG A 117 -17.57 -9.76 -9.61
N ARG A 118 -17.42 -10.87 -10.36
CA ARG A 118 -18.39 -11.98 -10.51
C ARG A 118 -17.69 -13.32 -10.27
N ASP A 119 -18.47 -14.41 -10.27
CA ASP A 119 -18.06 -15.77 -9.88
C ASP A 119 -16.56 -16.04 -10.04
N PRO A 120 -15.90 -16.53 -8.98
CA PRO A 120 -14.45 -16.67 -8.96
C PRO A 120 -13.98 -17.56 -10.12
N VAL A 121 -13.40 -16.96 -11.15
CA VAL A 121 -12.65 -17.70 -12.17
C VAL A 121 -11.26 -17.96 -11.61
N ILE A 122 -10.85 -19.22 -11.57
CA ILE A 122 -9.56 -19.70 -11.05
C ILE A 122 -8.39 -18.85 -11.53
N THR A 123 -8.36 -18.51 -12.83
CA THR A 123 -7.28 -17.70 -13.45
C THR A 123 -7.22 -16.26 -12.93
N GLY A 124 -8.35 -15.63 -12.65
CA GLY A 124 -8.39 -14.28 -12.07
C GLY A 124 -7.87 -14.25 -10.63
N ASN A 125 -8.23 -15.25 -9.83
CA ASN A 125 -7.73 -15.39 -8.47
C ASN A 125 -6.21 -15.65 -8.45
N ALA A 126 -5.69 -16.46 -9.38
CA ALA A 126 -4.26 -16.74 -9.49
C ALA A 126 -3.45 -15.47 -9.83
N ALA A 127 -3.90 -14.70 -10.82
CA ALA A 127 -3.24 -13.45 -11.20
C ALA A 127 -3.24 -12.42 -10.07
N GLY A 128 -4.38 -12.23 -9.40
CA GLY A 128 -4.47 -11.33 -8.25
C GLY A 128 -3.63 -11.79 -7.06
N ALA A 129 -3.60 -13.09 -6.76
CA ALA A 129 -2.76 -13.64 -5.70
C ALA A 129 -1.27 -13.40 -5.97
N PHE A 130 -0.83 -13.61 -7.22
CA PHE A 130 0.56 -13.39 -7.62
C PHE A 130 0.94 -11.90 -7.59
N ALA A 131 0.08 -11.00 -8.07
CA ALA A 131 0.29 -9.56 -8.01
C ALA A 131 0.42 -9.04 -6.57
N LEU A 132 -0.48 -9.47 -5.67
CA LEU A 132 -0.41 -9.09 -4.25
C LEU A 132 0.81 -9.69 -3.54
N LEU A 133 1.23 -10.90 -3.91
CA LEU A 133 2.46 -11.49 -3.39
C LEU A 133 3.71 -10.70 -3.82
N LEU A 134 3.80 -10.35 -5.11
CA LEU A 134 4.87 -9.48 -5.63
C LEU A 134 4.91 -8.14 -4.88
N THR A 135 3.75 -7.53 -4.66
CA THR A 135 3.64 -6.29 -3.89
C THR A 135 4.09 -6.47 -2.45
N SER A 136 3.67 -7.55 -1.78
CA SER A 136 4.17 -7.90 -0.44
C SER A 136 5.70 -8.01 -0.41
N ILE A 137 6.31 -8.66 -1.41
CA ILE A 137 7.76 -8.88 -1.45
C ILE A 137 8.52 -7.56 -1.61
N HIS A 138 8.16 -6.69 -2.56
CA HIS A 138 8.93 -5.47 -2.73
C HIS A 138 8.68 -4.44 -1.62
N MET A 139 7.48 -4.42 -1.02
CA MET A 139 7.18 -3.54 0.12
C MET A 139 7.99 -3.95 1.36
N THR A 140 8.08 -5.26 1.62
CA THR A 140 8.90 -5.79 2.71
C THR A 140 10.39 -5.62 2.45
N LEU A 141 10.85 -5.85 1.21
CA LEU A 141 12.22 -5.61 0.82
C LEU A 141 12.61 -4.14 0.99
N LEU A 142 11.80 -3.21 0.51
CA LEU A 142 12.08 -1.78 0.66
C LEU A 142 12.10 -1.39 2.13
N GLY A 143 11.10 -1.80 2.92
CA GLY A 143 11.08 -1.57 4.37
C GLY A 143 12.32 -2.12 5.08
N ALA A 144 12.79 -3.31 4.71
CA ALA A 144 14.02 -3.90 5.24
C ALA A 144 15.27 -3.10 4.87
N LEU A 145 15.37 -2.65 3.61
CA LEU A 145 16.50 -1.84 3.14
C LEU A 145 16.58 -0.51 3.88
N LEU A 146 15.43 0.11 4.16
CA LEU A 146 15.38 1.37 4.92
C LEU A 146 15.66 1.15 6.40
N ALA A 147 15.11 0.09 6.99
CA ALA A 147 15.28 -0.22 8.40
C ALA A 147 16.69 -0.72 8.75
N LEU A 148 17.39 -1.34 7.81
CA LEU A 148 18.72 -1.92 8.04
C LEU A 148 19.84 -1.09 7.40
N ALA A 149 19.54 0.10 6.89
CA ALA A 149 20.55 0.98 6.33
C ALA A 149 21.55 1.40 7.41
N PRO A 150 22.88 1.30 7.17
CA PRO A 150 23.90 1.59 8.17
C PRO A 150 24.08 3.10 8.46
N ARG A 151 23.36 3.95 7.72
CA ARG A 151 23.36 5.40 7.88
C ARG A 151 21.98 5.96 7.52
N PRO A 152 21.59 7.11 8.08
CA PRO A 152 20.35 7.76 7.71
C PRO A 152 20.42 8.20 6.25
N LEU A 153 19.41 7.80 5.48
CA LEU A 153 19.14 8.23 4.11
C LEU A 153 18.21 9.44 4.09
N TYR A 154 17.40 9.61 5.14
CA TYR A 154 16.47 10.72 5.33
C TYR A 154 16.73 11.40 6.67
N GLY A 155 16.48 12.71 6.73
CA GLY A 155 16.77 13.54 7.90
C GLY A 155 18.26 13.83 8.08
N ALA A 156 18.56 14.90 8.81
CA ALA A 156 19.93 15.29 9.17
C ALA A 156 20.18 15.28 10.68
N ASP A 157 19.16 15.61 11.47
CA ASP A 157 19.26 15.84 12.92
C ASP A 157 18.21 15.03 13.70
N GLU A 158 17.89 15.46 14.92
CA GLU A 158 16.81 14.91 15.72
C GLU A 158 15.44 15.40 15.23
N VAL A 159 14.45 14.52 15.29
CA VAL A 159 13.06 14.79 14.93
C VAL A 159 12.14 14.33 16.06
N SER A 160 11.00 15.00 16.22
CA SER A 160 9.98 14.60 17.20
C SER A 160 8.85 13.85 16.52
N CYS A 161 8.63 12.60 16.93
CA CYS A 161 7.51 11.76 16.48
C CYS A 161 6.68 11.32 17.69
N PHE A 162 5.36 11.59 17.69
CA PHE A 162 4.48 11.32 18.84
C PHE A 162 4.94 11.95 20.17
N GLY A 163 5.68 13.06 20.10
CA GLY A 163 6.26 13.74 21.28
C GLY A 163 7.52 13.06 21.84
N ILE A 164 8.07 12.06 21.13
CA ILE A 164 9.33 11.41 21.46
C ILE A 164 10.40 11.94 20.51
N VAL A 165 11.51 12.41 21.06
CA VAL A 165 12.68 12.85 20.28
C VAL A 165 13.44 11.61 19.83
N LEU A 166 13.68 11.52 18.52
CA LEU A 166 14.40 10.43 17.86
C LEU A 166 15.53 11.00 17.02
N SER A 167 16.66 10.29 16.95
CA SER A 167 17.66 10.57 15.92
C SER A 167 17.13 10.19 14.55
N ALA A 168 17.63 10.84 13.48
CA ALA A 168 17.28 10.49 12.09
C ALA A 168 17.42 8.99 11.79
N GLN A 169 18.45 8.33 12.35
CA GLN A 169 18.66 6.89 12.19
C GLN A 169 17.51 6.08 12.83
N HIS A 170 17.19 6.31 14.10
CA HIS A 170 16.13 5.55 14.78
C HIS A 170 14.75 5.81 14.17
N ASP A 171 14.48 7.03 13.73
CA ASP A 171 13.23 7.37 13.05
C ASP A 171 13.12 6.69 11.68
N GLN A 172 14.22 6.58 10.93
CA GLN A 172 14.23 5.81 9.69
C GLN A 172 14.03 4.30 9.94
N GLU A 173 14.69 3.76 10.96
CA GLU A 173 14.57 2.35 11.35
C GLU A 173 13.11 2.00 11.66
N LEU A 174 12.47 2.81 12.49
CA LEU A 174 11.07 2.62 12.86
C LEU A 174 10.14 2.75 11.64
N GLY A 175 10.34 3.75 10.79
CA GLY A 175 9.56 3.89 9.55
C GLY A 175 9.72 2.70 8.60
N GLY A 176 10.95 2.19 8.43
CA GLY A 176 11.21 0.99 7.62
C GLY A 176 10.52 -0.26 8.18
N VAL A 177 10.52 -0.44 9.51
CA VAL A 177 9.81 -1.52 10.19
C VAL A 177 8.30 -1.40 9.99
N ILE A 178 7.72 -0.18 10.08
CA ILE A 178 6.30 0.06 9.83
C ILE A 178 5.94 -0.37 8.40
N MET A 179 6.71 0.10 7.41
CA MET A 179 6.48 -0.25 6.00
C MET A 179 6.55 -1.76 5.79
N LEU A 180 7.58 -2.41 6.34
CA LEU A 180 7.78 -3.85 6.23
C LEU A 180 6.61 -4.62 6.83
N LEU A 181 6.23 -4.34 8.08
CA LEU A 181 5.21 -5.11 8.78
C LEU A 181 3.83 -4.92 8.17
N VAL A 182 3.44 -3.69 7.84
CA VAL A 182 2.13 -3.41 7.25
C VAL A 182 2.07 -3.96 5.82
N GLY A 183 3.12 -3.77 5.02
CA GLY A 183 3.24 -4.32 3.68
C GLY A 183 3.16 -5.85 3.67
N ALA A 184 3.89 -6.52 4.58
CA ALA A 184 3.81 -7.97 4.77
C ALA A 184 2.38 -8.40 5.09
N ALA A 185 1.78 -7.82 6.13
CA ALA A 185 0.50 -8.29 6.66
C ALA A 185 -0.65 -8.13 5.66
N VAL A 186 -0.80 -6.94 5.07
CA VAL A 186 -1.98 -6.62 4.24
C VAL A 186 -1.91 -7.36 2.91
N TYR A 187 -0.80 -7.23 2.18
CA TYR A 187 -0.70 -7.77 0.83
C TYR A 187 -0.60 -9.30 0.84
N LEU A 188 0.12 -9.90 1.80
CA LEU A 188 0.15 -11.36 1.97
C LEU A 188 -1.24 -11.89 2.34
N ALA A 189 -1.97 -11.26 3.26
CA ALA A 189 -3.32 -11.69 3.63
C ALA A 189 -4.27 -11.65 2.42
N GLY A 190 -4.18 -10.61 1.60
CA GLY A 190 -4.91 -10.51 0.34
C GLY A 190 -4.56 -11.64 -0.64
N GLY A 191 -3.27 -11.89 -0.85
CA GLY A 191 -2.78 -12.95 -1.72
C GLY A 191 -3.21 -14.35 -1.27
N VAL A 192 -3.04 -14.67 0.02
CA VAL A 192 -3.48 -15.94 0.63
C VAL A 192 -4.99 -16.11 0.53
N THR A 193 -5.77 -15.05 0.70
CA THR A 193 -7.23 -15.11 0.56
C THR A 193 -7.64 -15.47 -0.87
N LEU A 194 -7.01 -14.87 -1.87
CA LEU A 194 -7.29 -15.20 -3.28
C LEU A 194 -6.83 -16.62 -3.63
N LEU A 195 -5.68 -17.06 -3.11
CA LEU A 195 -5.20 -18.42 -3.28
C LEU A 195 -6.16 -19.44 -2.64
N ALA A 196 -6.63 -19.19 -1.42
CA ALA A 196 -7.59 -20.06 -0.74
C ALA A 196 -8.91 -20.18 -1.53
N ARG A 197 -9.41 -19.08 -2.10
CA ARG A 197 -10.59 -19.09 -2.98
C ARG A 197 -10.38 -19.90 -4.25
N MET A 198 -9.18 -19.84 -4.83
CA MET A 198 -8.81 -20.65 -5.98
C MET A 198 -8.90 -22.15 -5.66
N LEU A 199 -8.36 -22.57 -4.52
CA LEU A 199 -8.36 -23.98 -4.08
C LEU A 199 -9.77 -24.48 -3.70
N ALA A 200 -10.65 -23.59 -3.23
CA ALA A 200 -12.02 -23.94 -2.84
C ALA A 200 -13.00 -24.04 -4.02
N THR A 201 -12.61 -23.64 -5.24
CA THR A 201 -13.51 -23.66 -6.40
C THR A 201 -13.53 -25.06 -7.04
N PRO A 202 -14.66 -25.79 -7.03
CA PRO A 202 -14.72 -27.13 -7.63
C PRO A 202 -14.49 -27.06 -9.15
N PRO A 203 -13.87 -28.08 -9.76
CA PRO A 203 -13.72 -28.13 -11.22
C PRO A 203 -15.11 -28.07 -11.88
N ARG A 204 -15.27 -27.15 -12.84
CA ARG A 204 -16.51 -27.02 -13.61
C ARG A 204 -16.76 -28.36 -14.32
N LYS A 205 -17.86 -29.05 -13.97
CA LYS A 205 -18.29 -30.27 -14.68
C LYS A 205 -18.44 -29.92 -16.16
N THR A 206 -17.59 -30.48 -17.00
CA THR A 206 -17.77 -30.47 -18.45
C THR A 206 -18.93 -31.41 -18.77
N VAL A 207 -20.06 -30.86 -19.22
CA VAL A 207 -21.15 -31.63 -19.84
C VAL A 207 -20.86 -31.71 -21.33
#